data_AF-A0A7V9UQW9-F1
#
_entry.id   AF-A0A7V9UQW9-F1
#
_cell.length_a   1.000
_cell.length_b   1.000
_cell.length_c   1.000
_cell.angle_alpha   90.00
_cell.angle_beta   90.00
_cell.angle_gamma   90.00
#
_symmetry.space_group_name_H-M   'P 1'
#
loop_
_entity.id
_entity.type
_entity.pdbx_description
1 polymer ?
#
loop_
_entity_poly.entity_id
_entity_poly.type
_entity_poly.pdbx_seq_one_letter_code
_entity_poly.pdbx_strand_id
1 'polypeptide(L)'
;MKHFITIAISLLLAVSSAIAQGRALKTPAARKNLERAEQLADRFVQRFRETLDFEVVYREFFIVDPEKRLLNSSSIVFDSLERHEEIKKKISPSETEQAYIGFMNLYYLVGIYMANVSTVDEESSTIKSKELFPPELLKAMKEPSTCFFFIDYLENKSCKDIPELFQTAEDVRQFAKNANYLAALFRKYIPSEPFNSPKYKAHIEQLDWDGRETSIDERNDLFGTGEETTKYQVYRELFVLDIVEENGEMKVARIPIGN
;
A
#
# COMPACT_ATOMS: atom_id res chain seq x y z
N MET A 1 -5.53 -15.67 18.99
CA MET A 1 -5.37 -15.49 17.53
C MET A 1 -6.25 -14.34 16.96
N LYS A 2 -6.79 -13.45 17.84
CA LYS A 2 -7.02 -12.00 17.57
C LYS A 2 -5.74 -11.21 17.22
N HIS A 3 -4.76 -11.92 16.71
CA HIS A 3 -3.38 -11.49 16.55
C HIS A 3 -2.89 -11.86 15.15
N PHE A 4 -3.57 -12.64 14.31
CA PHE A 4 -3.00 -12.98 12.99
C PHE A 4 -3.48 -12.07 11.86
N ILE A 5 -4.79 -11.83 11.79
CA ILE A 5 -5.34 -10.72 10.99
C ILE A 5 -4.91 -9.39 11.61
N THR A 6 -4.95 -9.32 12.94
CA THR A 6 -4.43 -8.18 13.69
C THR A 6 -2.93 -7.99 13.48
N ILE A 7 -2.01 -8.96 13.48
CA ILE A 7 -0.54 -8.71 13.29
C ILE A 7 -0.17 -8.39 11.83
N ALA A 8 -0.92 -8.86 10.83
CA ALA A 8 -0.79 -8.34 9.46
C ALA A 8 -1.11 -6.84 9.33
N ILE A 9 -1.90 -6.35 10.29
CA ILE A 9 -2.50 -5.02 10.32
C ILE A 9 -2.00 -4.18 11.54
N SER A 10 -1.30 -4.79 12.50
CA SER A 10 -0.90 -4.22 13.81
C SER A 10 0.61 -4.17 14.01
N LEU A 11 1.39 -4.78 13.12
CA LEU A 11 2.81 -4.47 12.95
C LEU A 11 2.97 -3.19 12.14
N LEU A 12 2.14 -2.19 12.45
CA LEU A 12 1.91 -0.98 11.66
C LEU A 12 2.11 0.30 12.45
N LEU A 13 2.07 0.32 13.79
CA LEU A 13 2.32 1.54 14.58
C LEU A 13 2.61 1.26 16.05
N ALA A 14 3.82 1.59 16.50
CA ALA A 14 4.05 1.92 17.90
C ALA A 14 4.99 3.14 18.01
N VAL A 15 4.37 4.23 18.51
CA VAL A 15 4.95 5.38 19.21
C VAL A 15 5.67 6.44 18.37
N SER A 16 5.10 7.66 18.33
CA SER A 16 5.78 8.94 18.69
C SER A 16 5.17 10.24 18.08
N SER A 17 3.85 10.47 18.04
CA SER A 17 3.36 11.73 17.42
C SER A 17 2.26 12.54 18.15
N ALA A 18 1.73 12.08 19.29
CA ALA A 18 0.58 12.74 19.92
C ALA A 18 0.83 14.18 20.41
N ILE A 19 2.09 14.57 20.68
CA ILE A 19 2.41 15.89 21.28
C ILE A 19 2.65 16.97 20.21
N ALA A 20 3.12 16.61 19.02
CA ALA A 20 3.33 17.55 17.90
C ALA A 20 2.01 17.82 17.14
N GLN A 21 1.17 16.78 16.99
CA GLN A 21 -0.10 16.83 16.25
C GLN A 21 -1.08 17.88 16.80
N GLY A 22 -1.12 18.08 18.13
CA GLY A 22 -2.04 19.03 18.76
C GLY A 22 -1.71 20.52 18.56
N ARG A 23 -0.50 20.88 18.10
CA ARG A 23 -0.11 22.29 17.86
C ARG A 23 -0.33 22.74 16.42
N ALA A 24 -0.02 21.88 15.44
CA ALA A 24 -0.14 22.18 14.01
C ALA A 24 -1.59 22.46 13.56
N LEU A 25 -2.56 21.74 14.13
CA LEU A 25 -4.00 21.87 13.79
C LEU A 25 -4.64 23.20 14.23
N LYS A 26 -3.93 24.06 14.98
CA LYS A 26 -4.52 25.26 15.59
C LYS A 26 -4.65 26.46 14.66
N THR A 27 -3.97 26.48 13.51
CA THR A 27 -4.11 27.60 12.57
C THR A 27 -5.23 27.34 11.56
N PRO A 28 -6.04 28.36 11.21
CA PRO A 28 -7.06 28.23 10.16
C PRO A 28 -6.48 27.78 8.81
N ALA A 29 -5.23 28.17 8.51
CA ALA A 29 -4.53 27.78 7.28
C ALA A 29 -4.18 26.29 7.28
N ALA A 30 -3.61 25.76 8.36
CA ALA A 30 -3.29 24.34 8.47
C ALA A 30 -4.55 23.46 8.38
N ARG A 31 -5.65 23.88 9.03
CA ARG A 31 -6.94 23.19 8.92
C ARG A 31 -7.47 23.19 7.49
N LYS A 32 -7.41 24.33 6.79
CA LYS A 32 -7.84 24.41 5.39
C LYS A 32 -7.02 23.49 4.48
N ASN A 33 -5.71 23.39 4.71
CA ASN A 33 -4.87 22.48 3.93
C ASN A 33 -5.12 21.01 4.28
N LEU A 34 -5.39 20.70 5.54
CA LEU A 34 -5.82 19.37 5.95
C LEU A 34 -7.11 18.95 5.23
N GLU A 35 -8.11 19.83 5.20
CA GLU A 35 -9.39 19.59 4.48
C GLU A 35 -9.14 19.35 2.98
N ARG A 36 -8.19 20.07 2.36
CA ARG A 36 -7.78 19.82 0.95
C ARG A 36 -7.11 18.46 0.77
N ALA A 37 -6.27 18.03 1.72
CA ALA A 37 -5.62 16.73 1.68
C ALA A 37 -6.65 15.59 1.85
N GLU A 38 -7.62 15.77 2.74
CA GLU A 38 -8.72 14.83 2.92
C GLU A 38 -9.59 14.70 1.65
N GLN A 39 -9.93 15.82 1.01
CA GLN A 39 -10.63 15.81 -0.28
C GLN A 39 -9.81 15.14 -1.40
N LEU A 40 -8.48 15.28 -1.39
CA LEU A 40 -7.62 14.53 -2.31
C LEU A 40 -7.72 13.03 -2.06
N ALA A 41 -7.63 12.61 -0.80
CA ALA A 41 -7.70 11.21 -0.40
C ALA A 41 -9.05 10.57 -0.76
N ASP A 42 -10.16 11.28 -0.55
CA ASP A 42 -11.50 10.80 -0.93
C ASP A 42 -11.60 10.57 -2.44
N ARG A 43 -11.10 11.51 -3.25
CA ARG A 43 -11.06 11.37 -4.71
C ARG A 43 -10.14 10.24 -5.15
N PHE A 44 -8.98 10.10 -4.51
CA PHE A 44 -8.04 9.02 -4.77
C PHE A 44 -8.72 7.65 -4.58
N VAL A 45 -9.36 7.44 -3.42
CA VAL A 45 -9.99 6.15 -3.10
C VAL A 45 -11.18 5.88 -4.00
N GLN A 46 -12.01 6.90 -4.26
CA GLN A 46 -13.13 6.78 -5.20
C GLN A 46 -12.63 6.39 -6.60
N ARG A 47 -11.55 7.03 -7.08
CA ARG A 47 -10.97 6.72 -8.39
C ARG A 47 -10.39 5.32 -8.45
N PHE A 48 -9.74 4.86 -7.38
CA PHE A 48 -9.28 3.48 -7.30
C PHE A 48 -10.44 2.49 -7.29
N ARG A 49 -11.53 2.77 -6.58
CA ARG A 49 -12.74 1.93 -6.57
C ARG A 49 -13.35 1.76 -7.96
N GLU A 50 -13.39 2.84 -8.74
CA GLU A 50 -13.93 2.84 -10.10
C GLU A 50 -13.10 2.02 -11.09
N THR A 51 -11.78 2.00 -10.91
CA THR A 51 -10.85 1.46 -11.91
C THR A 51 -10.25 0.13 -11.50
N LEU A 52 -10.13 -0.14 -10.19
CA LEU A 52 -9.35 -1.22 -9.62
C LEU A 52 -7.94 -1.28 -10.24
N ASP A 53 -7.39 -0.11 -10.57
CA ASP A 53 -6.10 0.05 -11.23
C ASP A 53 -5.30 1.16 -10.58
N PHE A 54 -4.25 0.75 -9.89
CA PHE A 54 -3.33 1.63 -9.20
C PHE A 54 -2.58 2.55 -10.16
N GLU A 55 -2.33 2.14 -11.41
CA GLU A 55 -1.67 3.02 -12.37
C GLU A 55 -2.46 4.31 -12.57
N VAL A 56 -3.78 4.22 -12.67
CA VAL A 56 -4.66 5.38 -12.88
C VAL A 56 -4.47 6.39 -11.76
N VAL A 57 -4.56 5.95 -10.50
CA VAL A 57 -4.41 6.86 -9.36
C VAL A 57 -2.96 7.32 -9.16
N TYR A 58 -1.98 6.49 -9.53
CA TYR A 58 -0.57 6.85 -9.50
C TYR A 58 -0.24 7.97 -10.50
N ARG A 59 -0.86 7.98 -11.68
CA ARG A 59 -0.68 9.06 -12.65
C ARG A 59 -1.43 10.33 -12.26
N GLU A 60 -2.65 10.19 -11.73
CA GLU A 60 -3.55 11.31 -11.47
C GLU A 60 -3.20 12.09 -10.18
N PHE A 61 -2.79 11.39 -9.11
CA PHE A 61 -2.72 12.00 -7.77
C PHE A 61 -1.31 12.14 -7.20
N PHE A 62 -0.32 11.41 -7.70
CA PHE A 62 1.03 11.49 -7.16
C PHE A 62 1.78 12.74 -7.62
N ILE A 63 2.82 13.11 -6.86
CA ILE A 63 3.76 14.19 -7.20
C ILE A 63 4.26 14.08 -8.64
N VAL A 64 4.36 15.21 -9.34
CA VAL A 64 4.58 15.24 -10.79
C VAL A 64 5.99 14.79 -11.15
N ASP A 65 6.98 15.20 -10.37
CA ASP A 65 8.38 14.85 -10.60
C ASP A 65 8.62 13.33 -10.52
N PRO A 66 9.02 12.67 -11.62
CA PRO A 66 9.15 11.21 -11.66
C PRO A 66 10.30 10.70 -10.78
N GLU A 67 11.38 11.46 -10.60
CA GLU A 67 12.50 11.05 -9.74
C GLU A 67 12.07 11.07 -8.27
N LYS A 68 11.42 12.16 -7.84
CA LYS A 68 10.87 12.25 -6.48
C LYS A 68 9.80 11.19 -6.23
N ARG A 69 8.96 10.91 -7.22
CA ARG A 69 7.90 9.91 -7.11
C ARG A 69 8.47 8.53 -6.88
N LEU A 70 9.52 8.16 -7.60
CA LEU A 70 10.21 6.88 -7.42
C LEU A 70 10.93 6.80 -6.07
N LEU A 71 11.63 7.86 -5.66
CA LEU A 71 12.29 7.91 -4.34
C LEU A 71 11.29 7.70 -3.18
N ASN A 72 10.09 8.27 -3.30
CA ASN A 72 9.03 8.12 -2.32
C ASN A 72 8.19 6.84 -2.48
N SER A 73 8.45 6.04 -3.52
CA SER A 73 7.84 4.73 -3.73
C SER A 73 8.57 3.61 -2.96
N SER A 74 9.52 3.95 -2.07
CA SER A 74 10.21 2.97 -1.24
C SER A 74 9.23 2.24 -0.31
N SER A 75 9.10 0.94 -0.56
CA SER A 75 8.40 -0.02 0.28
C SER A 75 9.39 -1.10 0.68
N ILE A 76 9.05 -1.92 1.69
CA ILE A 76 9.86 -3.08 2.12
C ILE A 76 10.29 -3.98 0.96
N VAL A 77 9.50 -4.03 -0.12
CA VAL A 77 9.79 -4.76 -1.35
C VAL A 77 10.97 -4.12 -2.10
N PHE A 78 10.99 -2.80 -2.20
CA PHE A 78 12.00 -2.03 -2.92
C PHE A 78 13.21 -1.63 -2.07
N ASP A 79 13.16 -1.80 -0.75
CA ASP A 79 14.34 -1.67 0.13
C ASP A 79 15.47 -2.64 -0.26
N SER A 80 15.12 -3.76 -0.89
CA SER A 80 16.12 -4.64 -1.51
C SER A 80 16.84 -3.97 -2.70
N LEU A 81 16.13 -3.23 -3.56
CA LEU A 81 16.79 -2.49 -4.66
C LEU A 81 17.76 -1.43 -4.15
N GLU A 82 17.39 -0.71 -3.08
CA GLU A 82 18.26 0.31 -2.47
C GLU A 82 19.57 -0.29 -1.93
N ARG A 83 19.58 -1.57 -1.56
CA ARG A 83 20.79 -2.29 -1.11
C ARG A 83 21.66 -2.81 -2.27
N HIS A 84 21.13 -2.83 -3.50
CA HIS A 84 21.82 -3.38 -4.67
C HIS A 84 22.03 -2.33 -5.76
N GLU A 85 23.01 -1.43 -5.56
CA GLU A 85 23.39 -0.40 -6.54
C GLU A 85 23.69 -0.95 -7.95
N GLU A 86 24.23 -2.16 -8.04
CA GLU A 86 24.50 -2.79 -9.34
C GLU A 86 23.23 -3.23 -10.09
N ILE A 87 22.12 -3.47 -9.38
CA ILE A 87 20.79 -3.69 -9.98
C ILE A 87 20.21 -2.35 -10.41
N LYS A 88 20.26 -1.32 -9.54
CA LYS A 88 19.77 0.05 -9.84
C LYS A 88 20.36 0.63 -11.12
N LYS A 89 21.66 0.40 -11.39
CA LYS A 89 22.33 0.83 -12.63
C LYS A 89 21.84 0.11 -13.89
N LYS A 90 21.21 -1.06 -13.75
CA LYS A 90 20.78 -1.95 -14.86
C LYS A 90 19.28 -1.94 -15.11
N ILE A 91 18.51 -1.24 -14.28
CA ILE A 91 17.08 -1.03 -14.43
C ILE A 91 16.82 0.43 -14.75
N SER A 92 15.92 0.67 -15.69
CA SER A 92 15.44 2.02 -16.02
C SER A 92 14.44 2.50 -14.97
N PRO A 93 14.27 3.82 -14.79
CA PRO A 93 13.21 4.38 -13.94
C PRO A 93 11.81 3.84 -14.28
N SER A 94 11.53 3.62 -15.57
CA SER A 94 10.25 3.07 -16.03
C SER A 94 10.06 1.61 -15.59
N GLU A 95 11.10 0.79 -15.58
CA GLU A 95 11.00 -0.59 -15.09
C GLU A 95 10.75 -0.63 -13.57
N THR A 96 11.41 0.23 -12.80
CA THR A 96 11.15 0.37 -11.35
C THR A 96 9.72 0.82 -11.09
N GLU A 97 9.24 1.80 -11.86
CA GLU A 97 7.87 2.30 -11.75
C GLU A 97 6.83 1.22 -12.07
N GLN A 98 7.06 0.44 -13.14
CA GLN A 98 6.17 -0.67 -13.51
C GLN A 98 6.17 -1.78 -12.45
N ALA A 99 7.32 -2.07 -11.85
CA ALA A 99 7.39 -2.99 -10.71
C ALA A 99 6.59 -2.46 -9.51
N TYR A 100 6.71 -1.17 -9.19
CA TYR A 100 5.95 -0.55 -8.11
C TYR A 100 4.44 -0.59 -8.38
N ILE A 101 3.99 -0.13 -9.56
CA ILE A 101 2.57 -0.16 -9.96
C ILE A 101 2.03 -1.59 -9.90
N GLY A 102 2.76 -2.56 -10.44
CA GLY A 102 2.35 -3.96 -10.42
C GLY A 102 2.20 -4.51 -9.00
N PHE A 103 3.16 -4.18 -8.12
CA PHE A 103 3.09 -4.53 -6.71
C PHE A 103 1.88 -3.90 -6.01
N MET A 104 1.66 -2.60 -6.18
CA MET A 104 0.56 -1.88 -5.54
C MET A 104 -0.81 -2.41 -6.02
N ASN A 105 -0.93 -2.68 -7.32
CA ASN A 105 -2.11 -3.34 -7.89
C ASN A 105 -2.35 -4.69 -7.21
N LEU A 106 -1.33 -5.55 -7.16
CA LEU A 106 -1.45 -6.86 -6.51
C LEU A 106 -1.84 -6.71 -5.03
N TYR A 107 -1.14 -5.85 -4.28
CA TYR A 107 -1.33 -5.64 -2.85
C TYR A 107 -2.77 -5.25 -2.51
N TYR A 108 -3.31 -4.23 -3.18
CA TYR A 108 -4.66 -3.76 -2.90
C TYR A 108 -5.75 -4.70 -3.40
N LEU A 109 -5.55 -5.36 -4.55
CA LEU A 109 -6.51 -6.33 -5.06
C LEU A 109 -6.59 -7.58 -4.18
N VAL A 110 -5.46 -8.04 -3.63
CA VAL A 110 -5.45 -9.08 -2.60
C VAL A 110 -6.23 -8.61 -1.37
N GLY A 111 -6.00 -7.38 -0.89
CA GLY A 111 -6.73 -6.83 0.26
C GLY A 111 -8.25 -6.78 0.03
N ILE A 112 -8.69 -6.28 -1.12
CA ILE A 112 -10.11 -6.24 -1.50
C ILE A 112 -10.70 -7.64 -1.60
N TYR A 113 -9.99 -8.57 -2.26
CA TYR A 113 -10.43 -9.95 -2.39
C TYR A 113 -10.62 -10.59 -1.01
N MET A 114 -9.59 -10.49 -0.16
CA MET A 114 -9.61 -11.06 1.20
C MET A 114 -10.77 -10.49 2.00
N ALA A 115 -10.94 -9.18 2.05
CA ALA A 115 -12.06 -8.53 2.75
C ALA A 115 -13.46 -8.99 2.27
N ASN A 116 -13.56 -9.55 1.06
CA ASN A 116 -14.80 -10.09 0.52
C ASN A 116 -14.98 -11.60 0.75
N VAL A 117 -13.89 -12.37 0.90
CA VAL A 117 -13.97 -13.83 1.02
C VAL A 117 -13.76 -14.34 2.43
N SER A 118 -12.91 -13.71 3.24
CA SER A 118 -12.68 -14.13 4.62
C SER A 118 -13.89 -13.88 5.50
N THR A 119 -14.03 -14.69 6.53
CA THR A 119 -14.91 -14.43 7.66
C THR A 119 -14.16 -13.58 8.67
N VAL A 120 -14.83 -12.54 9.14
CA VAL A 120 -14.35 -11.66 10.20
C VAL A 120 -14.28 -12.40 11.55
N ASP A 121 -15.11 -13.41 11.72
CA ASP A 121 -15.50 -13.95 13.01
C ASP A 121 -14.96 -15.38 13.19
N GLU A 122 -13.65 -15.54 13.36
CA GLU A 122 -13.07 -16.82 13.73
C GLU A 122 -11.95 -16.67 14.76
N GLU A 123 -12.25 -17.13 15.98
CA GLU A 123 -11.26 -17.60 16.96
C GLU A 123 -10.39 -18.76 16.41
N SER A 124 -10.64 -19.22 15.17
CA SER A 124 -9.98 -20.34 14.50
C SER A 124 -8.62 -19.93 13.93
N SER A 125 -7.56 -20.49 14.53
CA SER A 125 -6.14 -20.16 14.35
C SER A 125 -5.57 -20.21 12.94
N THR A 126 -6.32 -20.71 11.97
CA THR A 126 -5.75 -21.26 10.75
C THR A 126 -6.77 -21.25 9.63
N ILE A 127 -6.88 -20.14 8.91
CA ILE A 127 -7.52 -20.19 7.60
C ILE A 127 -6.54 -20.90 6.66
N LYS A 128 -6.92 -22.07 6.14
CA LYS A 128 -6.07 -22.80 5.19
C LYS A 128 -6.11 -22.08 3.84
N SER A 129 -4.95 -21.68 3.32
CA SER A 129 -4.82 -21.02 2.00
C SER A 129 -5.57 -21.74 0.87
N LYS A 130 -5.63 -23.08 0.92
CA LYS A 130 -6.35 -23.92 -0.05
C LYS A 130 -7.86 -23.69 -0.11
N GLU A 131 -8.45 -23.14 0.95
CA GLU A 131 -9.89 -22.88 1.06
C GLU A 131 -10.22 -21.43 0.67
N LEU A 132 -9.24 -20.53 0.73
CA LEU A 132 -9.41 -19.10 0.43
C LEU A 132 -9.27 -18.77 -1.05
N PHE A 133 -8.39 -19.47 -1.76
CA PHE A 133 -8.02 -19.10 -3.12
C PHE A 133 -8.45 -20.17 -4.13
N PRO A 134 -9.05 -19.78 -5.26
CA PRO A 134 -9.26 -20.65 -6.41
C PRO A 134 -7.97 -21.39 -6.83
N PRO A 135 -8.07 -22.62 -7.37
CA PRO A 135 -6.89 -23.39 -7.79
C PRO A 135 -5.95 -22.65 -8.76
N GLU A 136 -6.50 -21.83 -9.66
CA GLU A 136 -5.71 -21.01 -10.60
C GLU A 136 -4.86 -19.96 -9.86
N LEU A 137 -5.45 -19.25 -8.89
CA LEU A 137 -4.73 -18.28 -8.05
C LEU A 137 -3.67 -18.98 -7.20
N LEU A 138 -4.01 -20.11 -6.55
CA LEU A 138 -3.05 -20.89 -5.77
C LEU A 138 -1.86 -21.37 -6.60
N LYS A 139 -2.10 -21.78 -7.84
CA LYS A 139 -1.04 -22.21 -8.75
C LYS A 139 -0.13 -21.05 -9.08
N ALA A 140 -0.69 -19.91 -9.47
CA ALA A 140 0.07 -18.72 -9.85
C ALA A 140 0.88 -18.13 -8.68
N MET A 141 0.31 -18.09 -7.48
CA MET A 141 0.99 -17.56 -6.28
C MET A 141 2.13 -18.45 -5.78
N LYS A 142 2.20 -19.72 -6.20
CA LYS A 142 3.29 -20.65 -5.85
C LYS A 142 4.48 -20.59 -6.80
N GLU A 143 4.40 -19.80 -7.87
CA GLU A 143 5.51 -19.68 -8.81
C GLU A 143 6.68 -18.91 -8.16
N PRO A 144 7.93 -19.40 -8.26
CA PRO A 144 9.05 -18.82 -7.51
C PRO A 144 9.39 -17.37 -7.81
N SER A 145 8.92 -16.82 -8.91
CA SER A 145 9.13 -15.41 -9.24
C SER A 145 7.91 -14.54 -8.92
N THR A 146 6.92 -15.10 -8.22
CA THR A 146 5.63 -14.47 -7.98
C THR A 146 5.45 -14.19 -6.50
N CYS A 147 5.76 -12.95 -6.10
CA CYS A 147 5.40 -12.31 -4.83
C CYS A 147 5.22 -13.26 -3.62
N PHE A 148 6.26 -14.06 -3.35
CA PHE A 148 6.34 -15.06 -2.27
C PHE A 148 5.84 -14.56 -0.92
N PHE A 149 6.02 -13.26 -0.67
CA PHE A 149 5.58 -12.55 0.52
C PHE A 149 4.16 -12.90 0.92
N PHE A 150 3.17 -12.97 0.02
CA PHE A 150 1.79 -13.17 0.44
C PHE A 150 1.50 -14.58 0.95
N ILE A 151 1.98 -15.64 0.26
CA ILE A 151 1.75 -17.02 0.74
C ILE A 151 2.55 -17.26 2.02
N ASP A 152 3.83 -16.93 2.01
CA ASP A 152 4.70 -17.22 3.15
C ASP A 152 4.25 -16.45 4.40
N TYR A 153 3.75 -15.22 4.21
CA TYR A 153 3.10 -14.45 5.25
C TYR A 153 1.81 -15.12 5.77
N LEU A 154 0.93 -15.58 4.87
CA LEU A 154 -0.29 -16.32 5.24
C LEU A 154 0.00 -17.68 5.89
N GLU A 155 1.15 -18.27 5.60
CA GLU A 155 1.62 -19.54 6.16
C GLU A 155 2.49 -19.35 7.41
N ASN A 156 2.52 -18.14 7.98
CA ASN A 156 3.19 -17.79 9.23
C ASN A 156 4.72 -17.93 9.18
N LYS A 157 5.33 -17.83 8.00
CA LYS A 157 6.79 -17.72 7.92
C LYS A 157 7.19 -16.30 8.32
N SER A 158 8.26 -16.21 9.12
CA SER A 158 8.79 -14.91 9.54
C SER A 158 9.24 -14.11 8.33
N CYS A 159 8.94 -12.80 8.28
CA CYS A 159 9.46 -11.92 7.22
C CYS A 159 10.99 -11.93 7.13
N LYS A 160 11.69 -12.34 8.20
CA LYS A 160 13.15 -12.49 8.22
C LYS A 160 13.68 -13.65 7.39
N ASP A 161 12.82 -14.63 7.09
CA ASP A 161 13.17 -15.81 6.32
C ASP A 161 12.84 -15.64 4.83
N ILE A 162 12.33 -14.46 4.43
CA ILE A 162 12.01 -14.19 3.03
C ILE A 162 13.32 -13.90 2.29
N PRO A 163 13.68 -14.70 1.27
CA PRO A 163 14.87 -14.45 0.47
C PRO A 163 14.85 -13.04 -0.13
N GLU A 164 16.04 -12.48 -0.38
CA GLU A 164 16.14 -11.23 -1.14
C GLU A 164 15.35 -11.36 -2.45
N LEU A 165 14.36 -10.47 -2.62
CA LEU A 165 13.43 -10.52 -3.73
C LEU A 165 14.12 -10.23 -5.07
N PHE A 166 15.11 -9.34 -5.07
CA PHE A 166 15.82 -8.91 -6.26
C PHE A 166 17.32 -9.17 -6.11
N GLN A 167 17.84 -10.12 -6.90
CA GLN A 167 19.28 -10.39 -7.00
C GLN A 167 19.84 -9.90 -8.34
N THR A 168 18.97 -9.72 -9.33
CA THR A 168 19.30 -9.28 -10.69
C THR A 168 18.27 -8.28 -11.22
N ALA A 169 18.64 -7.54 -12.27
CA ALA A 169 17.70 -6.69 -13.00
C ALA A 169 16.55 -7.49 -13.65
N GLU A 170 16.80 -8.77 -13.99
CA GLU A 170 15.77 -9.63 -14.55
C GLU A 170 14.71 -10.00 -13.51
N ASP A 171 15.11 -10.16 -12.24
CA ASP A 171 14.16 -10.42 -11.14
C ASP A 171 13.15 -9.27 -11.01
N VAL A 172 13.59 -8.02 -11.19
CA VAL A 172 12.71 -6.84 -11.14
C VAL A 172 11.67 -6.88 -12.26
N ARG A 173 12.10 -7.17 -13.50
CA ARG A 173 11.21 -7.28 -14.66
C ARG A 173 10.22 -8.43 -14.51
N GLN A 174 10.73 -9.59 -14.09
CA GLN A 174 9.92 -10.78 -13.91
C GLN A 174 8.92 -10.59 -12.76
N PHE A 175 9.32 -9.91 -11.69
CA PHE A 175 8.43 -9.51 -10.61
C PHE A 175 7.31 -8.60 -11.11
N ALA A 176 7.62 -7.54 -11.86
CA ALA A 176 6.60 -6.63 -12.41
C ALA A 176 5.58 -7.40 -13.27
N LYS A 177 6.08 -8.27 -14.17
CA LYS A 177 5.25 -9.13 -15.02
C LYS A 177 4.34 -10.04 -14.20
N ASN A 178 4.88 -10.67 -13.16
CA ASN A 178 4.15 -11.62 -12.34
C ASN A 178 3.13 -10.93 -11.42
N ALA A 179 3.48 -9.77 -10.86
CA ALA A 179 2.57 -8.97 -10.08
C ALA A 179 1.37 -8.51 -10.93
N ASN A 180 1.62 -8.06 -12.17
CA ASN A 180 0.57 -7.71 -13.12
C ASN A 180 -0.30 -8.91 -13.52
N TYR A 181 0.31 -10.07 -13.77
CA TYR A 181 -0.43 -11.30 -14.06
C TYR A 181 -1.34 -11.70 -12.89
N LEU A 182 -0.83 -11.74 -11.67
CA LEU A 182 -1.64 -12.03 -10.48
C LEU A 182 -2.73 -11.00 -10.26
N ALA A 183 -2.43 -9.71 -10.39
CA ALA A 183 -3.43 -8.64 -10.28
C ALA A 183 -4.58 -8.85 -11.27
N ALA A 184 -4.28 -9.20 -12.52
CA ALA A 184 -5.28 -9.55 -13.52
C ALA A 184 -6.10 -10.79 -13.13
N LEU A 185 -5.49 -11.81 -12.53
CA LEU A 185 -6.23 -12.96 -12.00
C LEU A 185 -7.15 -12.57 -10.83
N PHE A 186 -6.67 -11.78 -9.86
CA PHE A 186 -7.49 -11.32 -8.74
C PHE A 186 -8.71 -10.53 -9.21
N ARG A 187 -8.57 -9.66 -10.20
CA ARG A 187 -9.72 -8.93 -10.79
C ARG A 187 -10.82 -9.85 -11.30
N LYS A 188 -10.51 -11.07 -11.77
CA LYS A 188 -11.52 -12.05 -12.21
C LYS A 188 -12.34 -12.62 -11.03
N TYR A 189 -11.77 -12.63 -9.83
CA TYR A 189 -12.36 -13.25 -8.65
C TYR A 189 -12.91 -12.24 -7.63
N ILE A 190 -12.63 -10.96 -7.82
CA ILE A 190 -13.26 -9.88 -7.06
C ILE A 190 -14.73 -9.75 -7.50
N PRO A 191 -15.71 -9.70 -6.57
CA PRO A 191 -17.12 -9.49 -6.89
C PRO A 191 -17.33 -8.19 -7.69
N SER A 192 -18.41 -8.09 -8.46
CA SER A 192 -18.72 -6.89 -9.26
C SER A 192 -18.95 -5.62 -8.43
N GLU A 193 -19.39 -5.77 -7.17
CA GLU A 193 -19.56 -4.66 -6.22
C GLU A 193 -18.81 -4.95 -4.91
N PRO A 194 -17.47 -5.02 -4.96
CA PRO A 194 -16.71 -5.54 -3.83
C PRO A 194 -16.75 -4.61 -2.62
N PHE A 195 -16.94 -3.31 -2.86
CA PHE A 195 -17.00 -2.27 -1.82
C PHE A 195 -18.37 -2.15 -1.13
N ASN A 196 -19.42 -2.70 -1.75
CA ASN A 196 -20.78 -2.66 -1.20
C ASN A 196 -21.12 -3.90 -0.37
N SER A 197 -20.29 -4.95 -0.43
CA SER A 197 -20.58 -6.21 0.25
C SER A 197 -20.58 -6.02 1.77
N PRO A 198 -21.49 -6.69 2.51
CA PRO A 198 -21.50 -6.64 3.96
C PRO A 198 -20.17 -7.09 4.57
N LYS A 199 -19.51 -8.08 3.95
CA LYS A 199 -18.20 -8.58 4.38
C LYS A 199 -17.11 -7.54 4.26
N TYR A 200 -17.04 -6.83 3.13
CA TYR A 200 -16.05 -5.76 2.95
C TYR A 200 -16.27 -4.64 3.94
N LYS A 201 -17.52 -4.17 4.08
CA LYS A 201 -17.86 -3.12 5.06
C LYS A 201 -17.48 -3.52 6.47
N ALA A 202 -17.80 -4.75 6.88
CA ALA A 202 -17.39 -5.26 8.19
C ALA A 202 -15.86 -5.31 8.36
N HIS A 203 -15.11 -5.73 7.34
CA HIS A 203 -13.64 -5.69 7.41
C HIS A 203 -13.09 -4.27 7.50
N ILE A 204 -13.59 -3.34 6.70
CA ILE A 204 -13.15 -1.93 6.76
C ILE A 204 -13.53 -1.28 8.08
N GLU A 205 -14.71 -1.58 8.61
CA GLU A 205 -15.13 -1.16 9.94
C GLU A 205 -14.23 -1.76 11.01
N GLN A 206 -13.78 -3.02 10.87
CA GLN A 206 -12.83 -3.63 11.82
C GLN A 206 -11.38 -3.20 11.70
N LEU A 207 -10.97 -2.70 10.53
CA LEU A 207 -9.74 -1.94 10.44
C LEU A 207 -9.81 -0.70 11.34
N ASP A 208 -11.02 -0.38 11.83
CA ASP A 208 -11.41 0.68 12.77
C ASP A 208 -10.20 1.47 13.18
N TRP A 209 -9.91 2.42 12.31
CA TRP A 209 -8.85 3.40 12.45
C TRP A 209 -9.17 4.36 13.60
N ASP A 210 -10.02 3.98 14.55
CA ASP A 210 -10.68 4.72 15.63
C ASP A 210 -9.73 5.35 16.66
N GLY A 211 -8.43 5.34 16.39
CA GLY A 211 -7.41 6.12 17.09
C GLY A 211 -6.37 6.80 16.19
N ARG A 212 -6.49 6.72 14.86
CA ARG A 212 -5.57 7.37 13.92
C ARG A 212 -6.25 8.60 13.34
N GLU A 213 -6.11 9.72 14.06
CA GLU A 213 -6.47 11.02 13.52
C GLU A 213 -5.61 11.33 12.29
N THR A 214 -6.24 11.93 11.26
CA THR A 214 -5.50 12.57 10.18
C THR A 214 -4.46 13.49 10.81
N SER A 215 -3.19 13.30 10.46
CA SER A 215 -2.10 13.96 11.16
C SER A 215 -1.31 14.91 10.28
N ILE A 216 -0.78 15.95 10.91
CA ILE A 216 0.13 16.89 10.28
C ILE A 216 1.51 16.64 10.86
N ASP A 217 2.48 16.47 9.97
CA ASP A 217 3.89 16.36 10.31
C ASP A 217 4.64 17.53 9.65
N GLU A 218 5.09 18.46 10.49
CA GLU A 218 5.75 19.71 10.07
C GLU A 218 7.23 19.49 9.70
N ARG A 219 7.81 18.31 9.96
CA ARG A 219 9.21 18.00 9.63
C ARG A 219 9.28 16.68 8.92
N ASN A 220 9.41 16.77 7.61
CA ASN A 220 9.29 15.61 6.77
C ASN A 220 10.64 15.18 6.19
N ASP A 221 10.94 13.89 6.35
CA ASP A 221 12.07 13.19 5.74
C ASP A 221 11.70 12.52 4.41
N LEU A 222 10.52 12.83 3.84
CA LEU A 222 10.20 12.37 2.49
C LEU A 222 11.24 12.90 1.50
N PHE A 223 11.80 11.96 0.74
CA PHE A 223 12.89 12.21 -0.17
C PHE A 223 12.45 13.20 -1.26
N GLY A 224 13.22 14.29 -1.40
CA GLY A 224 13.03 15.26 -2.48
C GLY A 224 11.88 16.27 -2.29
N THR A 225 11.13 16.23 -1.17
CA THR A 225 10.10 17.25 -0.88
C THR A 225 10.67 18.50 -0.21
N GLY A 226 11.92 18.47 0.27
CA GLY A 226 12.56 19.56 1.01
C GLY A 226 12.20 19.57 2.50
N GLU A 227 13.14 19.99 3.35
CA GLU A 227 13.05 19.89 4.82
C GLU A 227 11.89 20.71 5.45
N GLU A 228 11.33 21.67 4.70
CA GLU A 228 10.27 22.57 5.18
C GLU A 228 8.87 22.19 4.67
N THR A 229 8.73 21.08 3.93
CA THR A 229 7.43 20.69 3.37
C THR A 229 6.57 20.02 4.42
N THR A 230 5.40 20.62 4.70
CA THR A 230 4.38 20.03 5.57
C THR A 230 3.77 18.80 4.92
N LYS A 231 3.76 17.68 5.66
CA LYS A 231 3.11 16.43 5.28
C LYS A 231 1.77 16.29 5.99
N TYR A 232 0.77 15.87 5.24
CA TYR A 232 -0.56 15.51 5.73
C TYR A 232 -0.72 14.01 5.56
N GLN A 233 -0.79 13.26 6.65
CA GLN A 233 -1.03 11.84 6.60
C GLN A 233 -2.52 11.57 6.75
N VAL A 234 -3.14 11.05 5.68
CA VAL A 234 -4.58 10.80 5.61
C VAL A 234 -4.87 9.32 5.48
N TYR A 235 -5.77 8.84 6.35
CA TYR A 235 -6.22 7.45 6.40
C TYR A 235 -7.57 7.31 5.71
N ARG A 236 -7.68 6.42 4.71
CA ARG A 236 -8.94 6.11 4.02
C ARG A 236 -8.98 4.64 3.62
N GLU A 237 -9.89 3.87 4.21
CA GLU A 237 -10.07 2.43 3.94
C GLU A 237 -8.77 1.63 4.09
N LEU A 238 -8.23 1.11 2.98
CA LEU A 238 -6.99 0.35 2.92
C LEU A 238 -5.75 1.25 2.73
N PHE A 239 -5.94 2.55 2.56
CA PHE A 239 -4.89 3.50 2.18
C PHE A 239 -4.45 4.36 3.36
N VAL A 240 -3.13 4.46 3.52
CA VAL A 240 -2.46 5.52 4.26
C VAL A 240 -1.76 6.37 3.22
N LEU A 241 -2.10 7.65 3.14
CA LEU A 241 -1.58 8.55 2.12
C LEU A 241 -0.75 9.65 2.80
N ASP A 242 0.52 9.73 2.46
CA ASP A 242 1.34 10.89 2.79
C ASP A 242 1.18 11.93 1.67
N ILE A 243 0.52 13.04 2.00
CA ILE A 243 0.12 14.09 1.06
C ILE A 243 0.93 15.36 1.33
N VAL A 244 1.36 16.03 0.26
CA VAL A 244 2.09 17.30 0.30
C VAL A 244 1.48 18.31 -0.67
N GLU A 245 1.75 19.60 -0.48
CA GLU A 245 1.38 20.63 -1.44
C GLU A 245 2.51 20.84 -2.46
N GLU A 246 2.21 20.66 -3.75
CA GLU A 246 3.13 20.87 -4.88
C GLU A 246 2.47 21.86 -5.85
N ASN A 247 3.12 23.01 -6.09
CA ASN A 247 2.62 24.06 -6.99
C ASN A 247 1.18 24.53 -6.69
N GLY A 248 0.78 24.55 -5.42
CA GLY A 248 -0.57 24.94 -5.00
C GLY A 248 -1.63 23.83 -5.13
N GLU A 249 -1.23 22.60 -5.45
CA GLU A 249 -2.12 21.43 -5.48
C GLU A 249 -1.68 20.40 -4.44
N MET A 250 -2.65 19.71 -3.82
CA MET A 250 -2.33 18.56 -2.98
C MET A 250 -1.98 17.35 -3.84
N LYS A 251 -0.88 16.66 -3.53
CA LYS A 251 -0.40 15.46 -4.22
C LYS A 251 -0.02 14.38 -3.23
N VAL A 252 -0.22 13.12 -3.62
CA VAL A 252 0.30 11.97 -2.88
C VAL A 252 1.80 11.89 -3.12
N ALA A 253 2.60 12.03 -2.06
CA ALA A 253 4.03 11.82 -2.12
C ALA A 253 4.36 10.34 -1.98
N ARG A 254 3.74 9.66 -1.01
CA ARG A 254 4.02 8.27 -0.66
C ARG A 254 2.77 7.56 -0.15
N ILE A 255 2.76 6.24 -0.32
CA ILE A 255 1.89 5.32 0.42
C ILE A 255 2.79 4.42 1.26
N PRO A 256 2.88 4.64 2.60
CA PRO A 256 3.70 3.79 3.44
C PRO A 256 3.15 2.36 3.47
N ILE A 257 4.05 1.38 3.32
CA ILE A 257 3.73 -0.04 3.40
C ILE A 257 4.71 -0.68 4.39
N GLY A 258 4.18 -1.05 5.57
CA GLY A 258 4.93 -1.72 6.63
C GLY A 258 5.95 -0.82 7.32
N ASN A 259 5.58 -0.29 8.49
CA ASN A 259 6.50 0.29 9.49
C ASN A 259 6.38 -0.48 10.79
#